data_AF-A0A1C5R3U4-F1
#
_entry.id   AF-A0A1C5R3U4-F1
#
_cell.length_a   1.000
_cell.length_b   1.000
_cell.length_c   1.000
_cell.angle_alpha   90.00
_cell.angle_beta   90.00
_cell.angle_gamma   90.00
#
_symmetry.space_group_name_H-M   'P 1'
#
loop_
_entity.id
_entity.type
_entity.pdbx_description
1 polymer ?
#
loop_
_entity_poly.entity_id
_entity_poly.type
_entity_poly.pdbx_seq_one_letter_code
_entity_poly.pdbx_strand_id
1 'polypeptide(L)'
;MGKMLKERTVWFYAEIMAAVLIVAALIIGWITKGLVKNTFASSIIVCAVIGILLEVVYQFINLEILPLGVTIMYALTFGIIANQGSYVISDHFNGVSFLGGNYQMVLQCLVLTGAGLLISIIALFHNQKK
;
A
#
# COMPACT_ATOMS: atom_id res chain seq x y z
N MET A 1 2.05 29.53 -1.23
CA MET A 1 1.96 28.23 -1.94
C MET A 1 3.06 28.02 -2.99
N GLY A 2 3.35 28.95 -3.90
CA GLY A 2 4.33 28.73 -4.99
C GLY A 2 5.79 28.44 -4.57
N LYS A 3 6.24 28.91 -3.40
CA LYS A 3 7.59 28.58 -2.88
C LYS A 3 7.69 27.16 -2.28
N MET A 4 6.60 26.64 -1.69
CA MET A 4 6.58 25.29 -1.09
C MET A 4 6.67 24.15 -2.11
N LEU A 5 6.30 24.39 -3.38
CA LEU A 5 6.43 23.41 -4.45
C LEU A 5 7.82 23.43 -5.11
N LYS A 6 8.52 24.57 -5.04
CA LYS A 6 9.82 24.77 -5.68
C LYS A 6 10.98 24.11 -4.93
N GLU A 7 10.78 23.77 -3.66
CA GLU A 7 11.76 23.10 -2.79
C GLU A 7 11.49 21.59 -2.62
N ARG A 8 10.50 21.03 -3.32
CA ARG A 8 10.13 19.60 -3.17
C ARG A 8 11.13 18.72 -3.92
N THR A 9 11.79 17.85 -3.18
CA THR A 9 12.72 16.84 -3.71
C THR A 9 11.98 15.78 -4.52
N VAL A 10 12.68 15.09 -5.43
CA VAL A 10 12.12 13.96 -6.21
C VAL A 10 11.41 12.94 -5.31
N TRP A 11 11.92 12.73 -4.09
CA TRP A 11 11.35 11.86 -3.08
C TRP A 11 9.94 12.26 -2.60
N PHE A 12 9.61 13.55 -2.64
CA PHE A 12 8.26 14.02 -2.34
C PHE A 12 7.23 13.48 -3.36
N TYR A 13 7.58 13.49 -4.64
CA TYR A 13 6.72 12.95 -5.69
C TYR A 13 6.66 11.43 -5.67
N ALA A 14 7.74 10.79 -5.20
CA ALA A 14 7.78 9.34 -5.02
C ALA A 14 6.82 8.89 -3.91
N GLU A 15 6.75 9.58 -2.77
CA GLU A 15 5.78 9.29 -1.71
C GLU A 15 4.34 9.39 -2.23
N ILE A 16 3.98 10.50 -2.91
CA ILE A 16 2.65 10.63 -3.52
C ILE A 16 2.34 9.45 -4.45
N MET A 17 3.32 9.03 -5.25
CA MET A 17 3.14 7.86 -6.12
C MET A 17 2.88 6.59 -5.32
N ALA A 18 3.56 6.38 -4.18
CA ALA A 18 3.29 5.26 -3.28
C ALA A 18 1.84 5.29 -2.79
N ALA A 19 1.34 6.43 -2.30
CA ALA A 19 -0.06 6.57 -1.90
C ALA A 19 -1.03 6.25 -3.05
N VAL A 20 -0.76 6.72 -4.26
CA VAL A 20 -1.60 6.43 -5.45
C VAL A 20 -1.63 4.93 -5.75
N LEU A 21 -0.51 4.22 -5.67
CA LEU A 21 -0.46 2.77 -5.88
C LEU A 21 -1.26 2.01 -4.82
N ILE A 22 -1.17 2.42 -3.55
CA ILE A 22 -1.95 1.84 -2.46
C ILE A 22 -3.45 2.08 -2.67
N VAL A 23 -3.85 3.29 -3.08
CA VAL A 23 -5.25 3.60 -3.41
C VAL A 23 -5.76 2.75 -4.58
N ALA A 24 -4.95 2.57 -5.63
CA ALA A 24 -5.32 1.71 -6.76
C ALA A 24 -5.56 0.26 -6.30
N ALA A 25 -4.69 -0.27 -5.42
CA ALA A 25 -4.87 -1.60 -4.85
C ALA A 25 -6.14 -1.72 -4.00
N LEU A 26 -6.49 -0.70 -3.22
CA LEU A 26 -7.74 -0.66 -2.45
C LEU A 26 -8.98 -0.70 -3.36
N ILE A 27 -8.99 0.12 -4.42
CA ILE A 27 -10.11 0.19 -5.36
C ILE A 27 -10.30 -1.16 -6.07
N ILE A 28 -9.21 -1.74 -6.58
CA ILE A 28 -9.24 -3.06 -7.23
C ILE A 28 -9.73 -4.11 -6.25
N GLY A 29 -9.13 -4.19 -5.06
CA GLY A 29 -9.48 -5.18 -4.05
C GLY A 29 -10.93 -5.08 -3.58
N TRP A 30 -11.45 -3.87 -3.42
CA TRP A 30 -12.84 -3.63 -3.00
C TRP A 30 -13.86 -4.01 -4.08
N ILE A 31 -13.66 -3.58 -5.32
CA ILE A 31 -14.60 -3.83 -6.43
C ILE A 31 -14.61 -5.32 -6.79
N THR A 32 -13.44 -5.92 -6.87
CA THR A 32 -13.29 -7.30 -7.38
C THR A 32 -13.54 -8.36 -6.32
N LYS A 33 -13.60 -7.95 -5.04
CA LYS A 33 -13.66 -8.88 -3.92
C LYS A 33 -12.53 -9.93 -4.00
N GLY A 34 -11.36 -9.55 -4.50
CA GLY A 34 -10.37 -10.49 -5.03
C GLY A 34 -9.72 -11.45 -4.02
N LEU A 35 -9.87 -11.21 -2.71
CA LEU A 35 -9.25 -12.01 -1.65
C LEU A 35 -10.15 -13.17 -1.18
N VAL A 36 -9.63 -13.95 -0.22
CA VAL A 36 -10.30 -15.12 0.39
C VAL A 36 -11.77 -14.83 0.71
N LYS A 37 -12.63 -15.83 0.45
CA LYS A 37 -14.10 -15.77 0.63
C LYS A 37 -14.79 -14.69 -0.19
N ASN A 38 -14.15 -14.18 -1.23
CA ASN A 38 -14.60 -13.01 -1.98
C ASN A 38 -14.84 -11.81 -1.04
N THR A 39 -13.94 -11.60 -0.08
CA THR A 39 -14.05 -10.52 0.90
C THR A 39 -12.77 -9.73 0.97
N PHE A 40 -12.88 -8.40 0.98
CA PHE A 40 -11.76 -7.51 1.21
C PHE A 40 -11.75 -7.10 2.68
N ALA A 41 -10.76 -7.57 3.44
CA ALA A 41 -10.74 -7.36 4.88
C ALA A 41 -10.69 -5.86 5.23
N SER A 42 -11.56 -5.45 6.15
CA SER A 42 -11.62 -4.07 6.63
C SER A 42 -10.30 -3.60 7.25
N SER A 43 -9.51 -4.51 7.82
CA SER A 43 -8.16 -4.22 8.33
C SER A 43 -7.21 -3.68 7.24
N ILE A 44 -7.31 -4.18 6.00
CA ILE A 44 -6.50 -3.68 4.87
C ILE A 44 -6.83 -2.22 4.59
N ILE A 45 -8.13 -1.89 4.58
CA ILE A 45 -8.63 -0.54 4.34
C ILE A 45 -8.18 0.39 5.46
N VAL A 46 -8.35 -0.02 6.71
CA VAL A 46 -7.97 0.78 7.88
C VAL A 46 -6.47 1.07 7.87
N CYS A 47 -5.61 0.07 7.71
CA CYS A 47 -4.16 0.27 7.64
C CYS A 47 -3.76 1.19 6.49
N ALA A 48 -4.31 0.97 5.29
CA ALA A 48 -3.95 1.75 4.12
C ALA A 48 -4.40 3.22 4.24
N VAL A 49 -5.62 3.46 4.73
CA VAL A 49 -6.15 4.81 4.94
C VAL A 49 -5.34 5.55 6.00
N ILE A 50 -4.97 4.90 7.11
CA ILE A 50 -4.10 5.52 8.13
C ILE A 50 -2.73 5.86 7.52
N GLY A 51 -2.13 4.97 6.72
CA GLY A 51 -0.88 5.23 6.02
C GLY A 51 -0.96 6.47 5.11
N ILE A 52 -2.01 6.55 4.29
CA ILE A 52 -2.25 7.69 3.39
C ILE A 52 -2.46 8.98 4.20
N LEU A 53 -3.23 8.94 5.30
CA LEU A 53 -3.44 10.11 6.15
C LEU A 53 -2.14 10.60 6.80
N LEU A 54 -1.31 9.68 7.29
CA LEU A 54 0.00 10.02 7.84
C LEU A 54 0.91 10.65 6.77
N GLU A 55 0.85 10.15 5.54
CA GLU A 55 1.60 10.68 4.43
C GLU A 55 1.14 12.11 4.07
N VAL A 56 -0.18 12.33 4.00
CA VAL A 56 -0.76 13.67 3.79
C VAL A 56 -0.35 14.62 4.92
N VAL A 57 -0.43 14.18 6.18
CA VAL A 57 0.00 14.99 7.34
C VAL A 57 1.49 15.33 7.25
N TYR A 58 2.33 14.38 6.85
CA TYR A 58 3.77 14.61 6.65
C TYR A 58 4.03 15.72 5.62
N GLN A 59 3.19 15.87 4.60
CA GLN A 59 3.33 16.95 3.61
C GLN A 59 3.11 18.35 4.19
N PHE A 60 2.42 18.47 5.33
CA PHE A 60 2.16 19.73 6.02
C PHE A 60 3.03 19.91 7.27
N ILE A 61 3.39 18.82 7.93
CA ILE A 61 4.13 18.80 9.20
C ILE A 61 5.35 17.90 9.00
N ASN A 62 6.52 18.52 8.87
CA ASN A 62 7.78 17.84 8.59
C ASN A 62 8.37 17.18 9.85
N LEU A 63 7.63 16.26 10.48
CA LEU A 63 8.10 15.47 11.62
C LEU A 63 8.83 14.22 11.13
N GLU A 64 10.06 14.00 11.60
CA GLU A 64 10.96 12.92 11.18
C GLU A 64 10.41 11.50 11.44
N ILE A 65 9.46 11.35 12.38
CA ILE A 65 8.86 10.06 12.72
C ILE A 65 7.68 9.67 11.83
N LEU A 66 7.06 10.63 11.11
CA LEU A 66 5.88 10.35 10.28
C LEU A 66 6.16 9.40 9.12
N PRO A 67 7.28 9.51 8.37
CA PRO A 67 7.60 8.59 7.28
C PRO A 67 7.77 7.13 7.75
N LEU A 68 8.23 6.93 8.99
CA LEU A 68 8.31 5.59 9.59
C LEU A 68 6.90 5.03 9.81
N GLY A 69 5.99 5.85 10.34
CA GLY A 69 4.58 5.48 10.52
C GLY A 69 3.89 5.10 9.20
N VAL A 70 4.11 5.88 8.13
CA VAL A 70 3.59 5.58 6.78
C VAL A 70 4.09 4.20 6.31
N THR A 71 5.40 3.97 6.43
CA THR A 71 6.02 2.71 5.99
C THR A 71 5.48 1.51 6.76
N ILE A 72 5.30 1.62 8.08
CA ILE A 72 4.71 0.55 8.90
C ILE A 72 3.28 0.25 8.45
N MET A 73 2.47 1.29 8.20
CA MET A 73 1.10 1.10 7.74
C MET A 73 1.03 0.42 6.36
N TYR A 74 1.87 0.83 5.41
CA TYR A 74 1.97 0.17 4.10
C TYR A 74 2.49 -1.26 4.21
N ALA A 75 3.42 -1.54 5.13
CA ALA A 75 3.91 -2.89 5.39
C ALA A 75 2.80 -3.80 5.94
N LEU A 76 1.97 -3.28 6.86
CA LEU A 76 0.80 -4.00 7.37
C LEU A 76 -0.23 -4.26 6.27
N THR A 77 -0.54 -3.26 5.44
CA THR A 77 -1.43 -3.41 4.28
C THR A 77 -0.92 -4.52 3.34
N PHE A 78 0.35 -4.47 2.95
CA PHE A 78 0.97 -5.49 2.12
C PHE A 78 0.95 -6.88 2.80
N GLY A 79 1.34 -6.96 4.08
CA GLY A 79 1.40 -8.22 4.82
C GLY A 79 0.04 -8.91 4.95
N ILE A 80 -1.04 -8.15 5.17
CA ILE A 80 -2.40 -8.71 5.23
C ILE A 80 -2.83 -9.22 3.85
N ILE A 81 -2.55 -8.48 2.77
CA ILE A 81 -2.84 -8.91 1.40
C ILE A 81 -2.01 -10.14 1.02
N ALA A 82 -0.74 -10.22 1.42
CA ALA A 82 0.12 -11.37 1.19
C ALA A 82 -0.38 -12.61 1.90
N ASN A 83 -0.76 -12.48 3.18
CA ASN A 83 -1.29 -13.59 3.96
C ASN A 83 -2.64 -14.10 3.41
N GLN A 84 -3.57 -13.20 3.05
CA GLN A 84 -4.84 -13.65 2.45
C GLN A 84 -4.64 -14.13 1.01
N GLY A 85 -3.79 -13.46 0.25
CA GLY A 85 -3.50 -13.78 -1.14
C GLY A 85 -2.81 -15.12 -1.32
N SER A 86 -1.95 -15.54 -0.39
CA SER A 86 -1.26 -16.83 -0.49
C SER A 86 -2.21 -18.01 -0.55
N TYR A 87 -3.36 -17.94 0.13
CA TYR A 87 -4.39 -18.97 0.05
C TYR A 87 -5.02 -19.05 -1.35
N VAL A 88 -5.38 -17.91 -1.93
CA VAL A 88 -5.97 -17.84 -3.29
C VAL A 88 -4.97 -18.30 -4.35
N ILE A 89 -3.69 -17.94 -4.16
CA ILE A 89 -2.59 -18.38 -5.03
C ILE A 89 -2.39 -19.90 -4.93
N SER A 90 -2.38 -20.45 -3.72
CA SER A 90 -2.28 -21.89 -3.48
C SER A 90 -3.44 -22.66 -4.12
N ASP A 91 -4.67 -22.18 -3.98
CA ASP A 91 -5.85 -22.78 -4.61
C ASP A 91 -5.69 -22.84 -6.14
N HIS A 92 -5.24 -21.75 -6.76
CA HIS A 92 -4.99 -21.70 -8.20
C HIS A 92 -3.95 -22.72 -8.68
N PHE A 93 -2.81 -22.84 -7.98
CA PHE A 93 -1.77 -23.82 -8.34
C PHE A 93 -2.18 -25.26 -8.13
N ASN A 94 -3.07 -25.53 -7.17
CA ASN A 94 -3.60 -26.86 -6.90
C ASN A 94 -4.82 -27.20 -7.78
N GLY A 95 -5.30 -26.27 -8.62
CA GLY A 95 -6.46 -26.48 -9.48
C GLY A 95 -7.78 -26.63 -8.71
N VAL A 96 -7.83 -26.14 -7.48
CA VAL A 96 -9.01 -26.20 -6.60
C VAL A 96 -9.51 -24.79 -6.27
N SER A 97 -10.75 -24.66 -5.80
CA SER A 97 -11.31 -23.37 -5.37
C SER A 97 -12.01 -23.54 -4.01
N PHE A 98 -11.24 -23.86 -2.98
CA PHE A 98 -11.75 -24.10 -1.62
C PHE A 98 -12.13 -22.80 -0.91
N LEU A 99 -11.28 -21.77 -1.05
CA LEU A 99 -11.43 -20.51 -0.34
C LEU A 99 -12.03 -19.40 -1.22
N GLY A 100 -12.07 -19.61 -2.53
CA GLY A 100 -12.53 -18.62 -3.51
C GLY A 100 -11.58 -17.43 -3.66
N GLY A 101 -12.02 -16.39 -4.36
CA GLY A 101 -11.20 -15.24 -4.70
C GLY A 101 -10.75 -15.24 -6.16
N ASN A 102 -10.08 -14.16 -6.56
CA ASN A 102 -9.63 -13.96 -7.93
C ASN A 102 -8.11 -13.84 -7.97
N TYR A 103 -7.44 -14.92 -8.39
CA TYR A 103 -5.98 -15.01 -8.48
C TYR A 103 -5.34 -13.80 -9.19
N GLN A 104 -5.88 -13.40 -10.33
CA GLN A 104 -5.33 -12.29 -11.11
C GLN A 104 -5.39 -10.96 -10.32
N MET A 105 -6.47 -10.74 -9.59
CA MET A 105 -6.66 -9.52 -8.80
C MET A 105 -5.79 -9.52 -7.54
N VAL A 106 -5.60 -10.69 -6.91
CA VAL A 106 -4.66 -10.85 -5.79
C VAL A 106 -3.25 -10.45 -6.21
N LEU A 107 -2.78 -10.96 -7.35
CA LEU A 107 -1.45 -10.60 -7.86
C LEU A 107 -1.32 -9.10 -8.14
N GLN A 108 -2.34 -8.48 -8.75
CA GLN A 108 -2.33 -7.04 -8.98
C GLN A 108 -2.25 -6.24 -7.67
N CYS A 109 -3.04 -6.61 -6.66
CA CYS A 109 -2.97 -5.97 -5.35
C CYS A 109 -1.59 -6.16 -4.69
N LEU A 110 -0.98 -7.34 -4.81
CA LEU A 110 0.37 -7.60 -4.26
C LEU A 110 1.44 -6.75 -4.94
N VAL A 111 1.40 -6.64 -6.27
CA VAL A 111 2.36 -5.83 -7.03
C VAL A 111 2.21 -4.35 -6.68
N LEU A 112 0.99 -3.82 -6.67
CA LEU A 112 0.73 -2.41 -6.37
C LEU A 112 1.12 -2.05 -4.93
N THR A 113 0.73 -2.87 -3.95
CA THR A 113 1.07 -2.61 -2.55
C THR A 113 2.53 -2.87 -2.23
N GLY A 114 3.15 -3.86 -2.86
CA GLY A 114 4.59 -4.10 -2.77
C GLY A 114 5.40 -2.94 -3.36
N ALA A 115 5.02 -2.43 -4.53
CA ALA A 115 5.68 -1.27 -5.14
C ALA A 115 5.51 -0.01 -4.28
N GLY A 116 4.32 0.25 -3.76
CA GLY A 116 4.07 1.37 -2.84
C GLY A 116 4.92 1.28 -1.57
N LEU A 117 4.99 0.10 -0.96
CA LEU A 117 5.85 -0.16 0.21
C LEU A 117 7.35 0.05 -0.10
N LEU A 118 7.84 -0.46 -1.22
CA LEU A 118 9.24 -0.27 -1.60
C LEU A 118 9.59 1.20 -1.77
N ILE A 119 8.71 1.97 -2.42
CA ILE A 119 8.90 3.41 -2.59
C ILE A 119 8.91 4.12 -1.22
N SER A 120 8.01 3.77 -0.30
CA SER A 120 7.97 4.39 1.02
C SER A 120 9.23 4.08 1.85
N ILE A 121 9.76 2.85 1.75
CA ILE A 121 11.03 2.47 2.39
C ILE A 121 12.19 3.30 1.82
N ILE A 122 12.29 3.44 0.50
CA ILE A 122 13.38 4.20 -0.13
C ILE A 122 13.28 5.68 0.24
N ALA A 123 12.07 6.23 0.27
CA ALA A 123 11.81 7.62 0.68
C ALA A 123 12.19 7.85 2.15
N LEU A 124 11.83 6.93 3.05
CA LEU A 124 12.21 6.97 4.47
C LEU A 124 13.72 7.15 4.64
N PHE A 125 14.55 6.32 3.98
CA PHE A 125 16.01 6.40 4.11
C PHE A 125 16.63 7.64 3.47
N HIS A 126 15.98 8.25 2.47
CA HIS A 126 16.47 9.49 1.86
C HIS A 126 16.09 10.72 2.67
N ASN A 127 14.91 10.72 3.29
CA ASN A 127 14.46 11.82 4.13
C ASN A 127 15.28 11.91 5.43
N GLN A 128 15.86 10.81 5.93
CA GLN A 128 16.75 10.81 7.10
C GLN A 128 18.20 11.30 6.83
N LYS A 129 18.58 11.52 5.56
CA LYS A 129 19.93 12.00 5.20
C LYS A 129 20.05 13.53 5.10
N LYS A 130 18.97 14.26 5.37
CA LYS A 130 18.94 15.72 5.46
C LYS A 130 18.91 16.14 6.90
#